data_AF-A0A7X6HFJ8-F1
#
_entry.id   AF-A0A7X6HFJ8-F1
#
_cell.length_a   1.000
_cell.length_b   1.000
_cell.length_c   1.000
_cell.angle_alpha   90.00
_cell.angle_beta   90.00
_cell.angle_gamma   90.00
#
_symmetry.space_group_name_H-M   'P 1'
#
loop_
_entity.id
_entity.type
_entity.pdbx_description
1 polymer ?
#
loop_
_entity_poly.entity_id
_entity_poly.type
_entity_poly.pdbx_seq_one_letter_code
_entity_poly.pdbx_strand_id
1 'polypeptide(L)'
;MVELLGPFDAGAMPGNGEWQAPLADHDGLGVEELLLLDALPVRQGVPARKLAVVAGLPVQRVLAGLGRLELNSLAVQDGTGWRRARRQ
;
A
#
# COMPACT_ATOMS: atom_id res chain seq x y z
N MET A 1 53.53 -2.66 17.74
CA MET A 1 52.08 -2.42 17.77
C MET A 1 51.54 -2.75 16.39
N VAL A 2 50.86 -3.89 16.32
CA VAL A 2 49.80 -4.18 15.34
C VAL A 2 48.74 -3.06 15.49
N GLU A 3 48.07 -2.53 14.48
CA GLU A 3 47.14 -3.21 13.57
C GLU A 3 46.95 -2.39 12.28
N LEU A 4 47.18 -3.07 11.15
CA LEU A 4 46.61 -2.76 9.84
C LEU A 4 45.39 -3.70 9.69
N LEU A 5 44.18 -3.16 9.71
CA LEU A 5 43.00 -3.82 9.17
C LEU A 5 42.12 -2.78 8.48
N GLY A 6 41.66 -3.14 7.28
CA GLY A 6 41.19 -2.22 6.24
C GLY A 6 39.85 -1.56 6.51
N PRO A 7 39.42 -0.65 5.61
CA PRO A 7 38.11 -0.04 5.69
C PRO A 7 37.03 -1.13 5.55
N PHE A 8 36.12 -1.16 6.51
CA PHE A 8 34.91 -1.96 6.47
C PHE A 8 34.04 -1.48 5.29
N ASP A 9 34.10 -2.18 4.16
CA ASP A 9 33.04 -2.15 3.16
C ASP A 9 32.11 -3.33 3.43
N ALA A 10 30.95 -3.05 4.02
CA ALA A 10 29.82 -3.96 4.05
C ALA A 10 28.52 -3.19 4.23
N GLY A 11 28.01 -2.66 3.11
CA GLY A 11 26.60 -2.75 2.77
C GLY A 11 25.61 -2.03 3.69
N ALA A 12 25.70 -0.71 3.79
CA ALA A 12 24.53 0.10 4.12
C ALA A 12 23.90 0.59 2.81
N MET A 13 22.90 -0.15 2.32
CA MET A 13 21.95 0.41 1.36
C MET A 13 20.81 1.08 2.14
N PRO A 14 20.77 2.42 2.25
CA PRO A 14 19.50 3.12 2.34
C PRO A 14 19.02 3.33 0.90
N GLY A 15 18.46 2.28 0.31
CA GLY A 15 17.64 2.43 -0.88
C GLY A 15 16.44 3.29 -0.54
N ASN A 16 16.42 4.50 -1.10
CA ASN A 16 15.27 5.39 -1.27
C ASN A 16 14.65 5.94 0.02
N GLY A 17 15.38 6.83 0.68
CA GLY A 17 14.77 7.95 1.42
C GLY A 17 14.14 8.93 0.43
N GLU A 18 13.03 8.54 -0.18
CA GLU A 18 12.25 9.41 -1.03
C GLU A 18 11.55 10.44 -0.13
N TRP A 19 11.94 11.70 -0.32
CA TRP A 19 11.42 12.91 0.27
C TRP A 19 9.90 12.84 0.47
N GLN A 20 9.48 12.73 1.73
CA GLN A 20 8.06 12.81 2.10
C GLN A 20 7.63 14.28 1.95
N ALA A 21 7.15 14.64 0.75
CA ALA A 21 6.55 15.93 0.46
C ALA A 21 5.29 16.14 1.35
N PRO A 22 4.80 17.37 1.56
CA PRO A 22 3.63 17.60 2.42
C PRO A 22 2.39 16.93 1.82
N LEU A 23 1.97 15.85 2.48
CA LEU A 23 1.00 14.91 1.96
C LEU A 23 -0.40 15.53 1.82
N ALA A 24 -0.86 15.77 0.58
CA ALA A 24 -2.29 15.84 0.30
C ALA A 24 -2.97 14.55 0.81
N ASP A 25 -4.29 14.54 0.99
CA ASP A 25 -5.06 13.40 1.56
C ASP A 25 -4.82 12.02 0.86
N HIS A 26 -4.13 12.01 -0.29
CA HIS A 26 -3.74 10.84 -1.08
C HIS A 26 -2.23 10.59 -1.17
N ASP A 27 -1.40 11.46 -0.62
CA ASP A 27 0.04 11.54 -0.91
C ASP A 27 0.86 10.51 -0.12
N GLY A 28 0.21 9.77 0.80
CA GLY A 28 0.78 8.61 1.50
C GLY A 28 0.39 7.26 0.87
N LEU A 29 -0.44 7.30 -0.17
CA LEU A 29 -0.86 6.12 -0.91
C LEU A 29 0.09 5.95 -2.08
N GLY A 30 0.81 4.82 -2.08
CA GLY A 30 1.59 4.43 -3.26
C GLY A 30 0.66 4.21 -4.46
N VAL A 31 1.24 4.17 -5.67
CA VAL A 31 0.50 3.96 -6.93
C VAL A 31 -0.41 2.72 -6.85
N GLU A 32 0.06 1.66 -6.20
CA GLU A 32 -0.72 0.42 -5.97
C GLU A 32 -1.98 0.65 -5.13
N GLU A 33 -1.90 1.47 -4.08
CA GLU A 33 -3.04 1.79 -3.22
C GLU A 33 -4.08 2.66 -3.95
N LEU A 34 -3.62 3.57 -4.82
CA LEU A 34 -4.50 4.38 -5.67
C LEU A 34 -5.23 3.52 -6.70
N LEU A 35 -4.52 2.60 -7.35
CA LEU A 35 -5.12 1.62 -8.26
C LEU A 35 -6.10 0.71 -7.55
N LEU A 36 -5.78 0.28 -6.34
CA LEU A 36 -6.68 -0.52 -5.51
C LEU A 36 -7.92 0.26 -5.10
N LEU A 37 -7.77 1.54 -4.73
CA LEU A 37 -8.89 2.44 -4.43
C LEU A 37 -9.80 2.67 -5.64
N ASP A 38 -9.23 2.74 -6.84
CA ASP A 38 -9.98 2.82 -8.10
C ASP A 38 -10.72 1.50 -8.40
N ALA A 39 -10.09 0.36 -8.14
CA ALA A 39 -10.69 -0.96 -8.33
C ALA A 39 -11.83 -1.26 -7.33
N LEU A 40 -11.97 -0.50 -6.25
CA LEU A 40 -12.99 -0.75 -5.23
C LEU A 40 -14.41 -0.40 -5.73
N PRO A 41 -15.36 -1.34 -5.64
CA PRO A 41 -16.73 -1.07 -6.01
C PRO A 41 -17.40 -0.12 -5.01
N VAL A 42 -18.19 0.82 -5.53
CA VAL A 42 -19.00 1.75 -4.71
C VAL A 42 -20.35 1.18 -4.29
N ARG A 43 -20.86 0.17 -5.01
CA ARG A 43 -22.23 -0.37 -4.85
C ARG A 43 -22.34 -1.60 -3.95
N GLN A 44 -21.47 -2.59 -4.15
CA GLN A 44 -21.52 -3.87 -3.44
C GLN A 44 -20.10 -4.37 -3.21
N GLY A 45 -19.80 -4.90 -2.02
CA GLY A 45 -18.49 -5.44 -1.70
C GLY A 45 -18.12 -6.63 -2.57
N VAL A 46 -16.84 -6.76 -2.89
CA VAL A 46 -16.30 -7.90 -3.63
C VAL A 46 -15.09 -8.49 -2.91
N PRO A 47 -14.83 -9.80 -3.03
CA PRO A 47 -13.72 -10.42 -2.33
C PRO A 47 -12.37 -9.87 -2.83
N ALA A 48 -11.38 -9.82 -1.94
CA ALA A 48 -10.02 -9.33 -2.25
C ALA A 48 -9.39 -10.03 -3.47
N ARG A 49 -9.70 -11.32 -3.67
CA ARG A 49 -9.23 -12.09 -4.84
C ARG A 49 -9.74 -11.53 -6.17
N LYS A 50 -10.94 -10.96 -6.20
CA LYS A 50 -11.51 -10.32 -7.39
C LYS A 50 -10.90 -8.93 -7.61
N LEU A 51 -10.63 -8.20 -6.53
CA LEU A 51 -9.89 -6.92 -6.59
C LEU A 51 -8.47 -7.11 -7.12
N ALA A 52 -7.78 -8.18 -6.72
CA ALA A 52 -6.45 -8.53 -7.23
C ALA A 52 -6.41 -8.66 -8.75
N VAL A 53 -7.43 -9.27 -9.35
CA VAL A 53 -7.54 -9.41 -10.81
C VAL A 53 -7.76 -8.05 -11.49
N VAL A 54 -8.62 -7.20 -10.93
CA VAL A 54 -8.94 -5.88 -11.51
C VAL A 54 -7.77 -4.91 -11.37
N ALA A 55 -7.11 -4.90 -10.20
CA ALA A 55 -5.97 -4.04 -9.92
C ALA A 55 -4.67 -4.55 -10.58
N GLY A 56 -4.64 -5.79 -11.07
CA GLY A 56 -3.43 -6.41 -11.61
C GLY A 56 -2.36 -6.67 -10.55
N LEU A 57 -2.76 -6.80 -9.28
CA LEU A 57 -1.87 -6.93 -8.13
C LEU A 57 -1.97 -8.32 -7.50
N PRO A 58 -0.89 -8.84 -6.89
CA PRO A 58 -0.98 -10.09 -6.14
C PRO A 58 -1.87 -9.93 -4.90
N VAL A 59 -2.61 -10.99 -4.56
CA VAL A 59 -3.63 -10.92 -3.49
C VAL A 59 -3.07 -10.47 -2.14
N GLN A 60 -1.80 -10.80 -1.84
CA GLN A 60 -1.17 -10.38 -0.59
C GLN A 60 -0.92 -8.88 -0.52
N ARG A 61 -0.55 -8.24 -1.65
CA ARG A 61 -0.42 -6.78 -1.74
C ARG A 61 -1.78 -6.11 -1.60
N VAL A 62 -2.81 -6.69 -2.21
CA VAL A 62 -4.18 -6.21 -2.06
C VAL A 62 -4.64 -6.26 -0.60
N LEU A 63 -4.44 -7.38 0.09
CA LEU A 63 -4.82 -7.49 1.51
C LEU A 63 -4.07 -6.49 2.40
N ALA A 64 -2.76 -6.29 2.16
CA ALA A 64 -1.97 -5.30 2.88
C ALA A 64 -2.49 -3.86 2.63
N GLY A 65 -2.75 -3.52 1.36
CA GLY A 65 -3.29 -2.21 0.98
C GLY A 65 -4.72 -1.99 1.49
N LEU A 66 -5.58 -3.01 1.47
CA LEU A 66 -6.95 -2.94 2.00
C LEU A 66 -6.97 -2.63 3.49
N GLY A 67 -6.09 -3.25 4.29
CA GLY A 67 -5.96 -2.91 5.71
C GLY A 67 -5.57 -1.45 5.91
N ARG A 68 -4.67 -0.92 5.08
CA ARG A 68 -4.27 0.49 5.14
C ARG A 68 -5.39 1.44 4.69
N LEU A 69 -6.11 1.08 3.64
CA LEU A 69 -7.27 1.84 3.16
C LEU A 69 -8.42 1.85 4.18
N GLU A 70 -8.61 0.75 4.93
CA GLU A 70 -9.58 0.68 6.02
C GLU A 70 -9.22 1.64 7.16
N LEU A 71 -7.95 1.63 7.59
CA LEU A 71 -7.43 2.55 8.62
C LEU A 71 -7.61 4.02 8.23
N ASN A 72 -7.48 4.34 6.94
CA ASN A 72 -7.72 5.68 6.41
C ASN A 72 -9.20 5.98 6.12
N SER A 73 -10.12 5.07 6.46
CA SER A 73 -11.55 5.18 6.17
C SER A 73 -11.87 5.39 4.67
N LEU A 74 -11.01 4.88 3.78
CA LEU A 74 -11.15 4.93 2.32
C LEU A 74 -11.80 3.65 1.76
N ALA A 75 -11.65 2.54 2.47
CA ALA A 75 -12.28 1.26 2.18
C ALA A 75 -13.02 0.73 3.41
N VAL A 76 -14.04 -0.08 3.18
CA VAL A 76 -14.72 -0.81 4.25
C VAL A 76 -14.93 -2.26 3.83
N GLN A 77 -14.66 -3.17 4.75
CA GLN A 77 -15.01 -4.57 4.60
C GLN A 77 -16.43 -4.79 5.14
N ASP A 78 -17.27 -5.40 4.32
CA ASP A 78 -18.62 -5.85 4.66
C ASP A 78 -18.68 -7.39 4.53
N GLY A 79 -19.78 -8.02 4.96
CA GLY A 79 -20.00 -9.46 4.80
C GLY A 79 -19.92 -9.97 3.36
N THR A 80 -20.06 -9.08 2.37
CA THR A 80 -19.91 -9.38 0.93
C THR A 80 -18.48 -9.20 0.39
N GLY A 81 -17.59 -8.59 1.16
CA GLY A 81 -16.21 -8.29 0.78
C GLY A 81 -15.87 -6.80 0.92
N TRP A 82 -14.93 -6.32 0.11
CA TRP A 82 -14.38 -4.98 0.20
C TRP A 82 -15.09 -4.02 -0.76
N ARG A 83 -15.41 -2.82 -0.26
CA ARG A 83 -16.02 -1.74 -1.04
C ARG A 83 -15.40 -0.40 -0.69
N ARG A 84 -15.60 0.59 -1.57
CA ARG A 84 -15.15 1.96 -1.35
C ARG A 84 -15.97 2.63 -0.25
N ALA A 85 -15.31 3.27 0.70
CA ALA A 85 -15.97 4.08 1.70
C ALA A 85 -16.54 5.34 1.03
N ARG A 86 -17.77 5.70 1.38
CA ARG A 86 -18.41 6.90 0.83
C ARG A 86 -17.79 8.09 1.56
N ARG A 87 -16.93 8.85 0.89
CA ARG A 87 -16.41 10.13 1.38
C ARG A 87 -17.63 11.04 1.61
N GLN A 88 -17.91 11.34 2.88
CA GLN A 88 -18.91 12.35 3.26
C GLN A 88 -18.28 13.73 3.20
#